data_AF-A0A958EZ87-F1
#
_entry.id   AF-A0A958EZ87-F1
#
_cell.length_a   1.000
_cell.length_b   1.000
_cell.length_c   1.000
_cell.angle_alpha   90.00
_cell.angle_beta   90.00
_cell.angle_gamma   90.00
#
_symmetry.space_group_name_H-M   'P 1'
#
loop_
_entity.id
_entity.type
_entity.pdbx_description
1 polymer ?
#
loop_
_entity_poly.entity_id
_entity_poly.type
_entity_poly.pdbx_seq_one_letter_code
_entity_poly.pdbx_strand_id
1 'polypeptide(L)'
;DDFIVMVVGGPNARKDFHYNEGEEFFYQVEGDITLKVMDGDKPVDIPIREGDIYLLPPKVPHSPQRPANTVGLVIERKRYSGEKDGFMWFCESCGNKLYDEYFKLENIVTQLPPIMERFYKNEQHRTCDKCGAVMQPPQKKS
;
A
#
# COMPACT_ATOMS: atom_id res chain seq x y z
N ASP A 1 6.54 3.16 -24.07
CA ASP A 1 6.06 4.11 -23.03
C ASP A 1 5.21 3.40 -21.98
N ASP A 2 5.70 2.30 -21.42
CA ASP A 2 4.87 1.31 -20.71
C ASP A 2 5.14 1.25 -19.21
N PHE A 3 6.19 1.92 -18.74
CA PHE A 3 6.60 1.93 -17.34
C PHE A 3 6.31 3.28 -16.67
N ILE A 4 5.86 3.19 -15.43
CA ILE A 4 5.75 4.28 -14.48
C ILE A 4 6.95 4.13 -13.54
N VAL A 5 7.84 5.12 -13.56
CA VAL A 5 9.07 5.11 -12.78
C VAL A 5 8.97 6.21 -11.72
N MET A 6 9.10 5.83 -10.46
CA MET A 6 8.89 6.73 -9.31
C MET A 6 10.08 6.65 -8.36
N VAL A 7 10.51 7.80 -7.86
CA VAL A 7 11.43 7.89 -6.72
C VAL A 7 10.61 8.29 -5.50
N VAL A 8 10.63 7.46 -4.46
CA VAL A 8 9.75 7.59 -3.30
C VAL A 8 10.59 7.72 -2.04
N GLY A 9 10.45 8.87 -1.37
CA GLY A 9 11.12 9.17 -0.12
C GLY A 9 10.32 8.80 1.14
N GLY A 10 10.92 9.03 2.29
CA GLY A 10 10.24 9.02 3.59
C GLY A 10 10.61 10.23 4.47
N PRO A 11 9.93 10.44 5.61
CA PRO A 11 9.00 9.51 6.23
C PRO A 11 7.60 9.55 5.60
N ASN A 12 6.93 8.40 5.51
CA ASN A 12 5.52 8.31 5.15
C ASN A 12 4.74 7.44 6.15
N ALA A 13 3.52 7.88 6.46
CA ALA A 13 2.57 7.18 7.30
C ALA A 13 1.36 6.75 6.46
N ARG A 14 1.19 5.44 6.33
CA ARG A 14 0.06 4.83 5.62
C ARG A 14 -0.39 3.55 6.33
N LYS A 15 -1.66 3.21 6.17
CA LYS A 15 -2.28 1.97 6.71
C LYS A 15 -3.03 1.17 5.66
N ASP A 16 -3.28 1.79 4.52
CA ASP A 16 -3.80 1.15 3.33
C ASP A 16 -2.76 0.20 2.72
N PHE A 17 -3.26 -0.89 2.17
CA PHE A 17 -2.56 -1.83 1.32
C PHE A 17 -3.03 -1.59 -0.11
N HIS A 18 -2.08 -1.36 -1.00
CA HIS A 18 -2.32 -1.23 -2.42
C HIS A 18 -2.40 -2.62 -3.06
N TYR A 19 -3.37 -2.78 -3.95
CA TYR A 19 -3.55 -3.93 -4.82
C TYR A 19 -3.32 -3.50 -6.26
N ASN A 20 -2.45 -4.21 -6.96
CA ASN A 20 -2.11 -3.98 -8.35
C ASN A 20 -2.18 -5.30 -9.13
N GLU A 21 -2.80 -5.31 -10.31
CA GLU A 21 -2.82 -6.50 -11.19
C GLU A 21 -1.51 -6.72 -11.95
N GLY A 22 -0.60 -5.74 -11.94
CA GLY A 22 0.77 -5.87 -12.43
C GLY A 22 1.77 -6.17 -11.30
N GLU A 23 3.00 -6.47 -11.70
CA GLU A 23 4.15 -6.55 -10.79
C GLU A 23 4.62 -5.15 -10.39
N GLU A 24 5.30 -5.07 -9.24
CA GLU A 24 5.99 -3.86 -8.80
C GLU A 24 7.44 -4.18 -8.46
N PHE A 25 8.36 -3.49 -9.13
CA PHE A 25 9.78 -3.61 -8.87
C PHE A 25 10.22 -2.52 -7.89
N PHE A 26 10.95 -2.92 -6.86
CA PHE A 26 11.56 -2.06 -5.87
C PHE A 26 13.08 -2.15 -5.97
N TYR A 27 13.74 -1.00 -5.95
CA TYR A 27 15.17 -0.91 -5.66
C TYR A 27 15.38 0.15 -4.59
N GLN A 28 15.87 -0.26 -3.43
CA GLN A 28 16.01 0.64 -2.28
C GLN A 28 17.41 1.26 -2.28
N VAL A 29 17.48 2.57 -2.55
CA VAL A 29 18.74 3.28 -2.83
C VAL A 29 19.39 3.81 -1.56
N GLU A 30 18.59 4.37 -0.65
CA GLU A 30 19.05 4.92 0.64
C GLU A 30 18.12 4.46 1.77
N GLY A 31 18.70 3.96 2.86
CA GLY A 31 18.01 3.53 4.07
C GLY A 31 17.10 2.31 3.91
N ASP A 32 16.72 1.71 5.04
CA ASP A 32 15.92 0.49 5.08
C ASP A 32 14.42 0.79 5.13
N ILE A 33 13.63 -0.03 4.44
CA ILE A 33 12.16 0.01 4.50
C ILE A 33 11.59 -1.37 4.87
N THR A 34 10.32 -1.39 5.23
CA THR A 34 9.55 -2.63 5.37
C THR A 34 8.36 -2.59 4.44
N LEU A 35 8.24 -3.59 3.56
CA LEU A 35 7.04 -3.81 2.76
C LEU A 35 6.13 -4.77 3.53
N LYS A 36 5.05 -4.24 4.11
CA LYS A 36 4.00 -5.10 4.68
C LYS A 36 3.20 -5.70 3.55
N VAL A 37 2.93 -7.00 3.57
CA VAL A 37 2.09 -7.68 2.57
C VAL A 37 1.05 -8.58 3.23
N MET A 38 0.02 -8.94 2.48
CA MET A 38 -0.91 -10.00 2.87
C MET A 38 -0.62 -11.28 2.06
N ASP A 39 -0.16 -12.32 2.75
CA ASP A 39 -0.03 -13.67 2.20
C ASP A 39 -1.28 -14.49 2.58
N GLY A 40 -2.27 -14.47 1.69
CA GLY A 40 -3.63 -14.87 2.01
C GLY A 40 -4.20 -13.98 3.13
N ASP A 41 -4.63 -14.59 4.23
CA ASP A 41 -5.15 -13.88 5.41
C ASP A 41 -4.06 -13.51 6.44
N LYS A 42 -2.78 -13.74 6.12
CA LYS A 42 -1.68 -13.52 7.06
C LYS A 42 -0.88 -12.27 6.69
N PRO A 43 -0.74 -11.30 7.60
CA PRO A 43 0.16 -10.18 7.41
C PRO A 43 1.62 -10.65 7.54
N VAL A 44 2.47 -10.25 6.59
CA VAL A 44 3.90 -10.56 6.55
C VAL A 44 4.69 -9.28 6.34
N ASP A 45 5.79 -9.11 7.07
CA ASP A 45 6.71 -7.99 6.92
C ASP A 45 7.92 -8.44 6.10
N ILE A 46 8.13 -7.81 4.95
CA ILE A 46 9.29 -8.06 4.07
C ILE A 46 10.28 -6.91 4.24
N PRO A 47 11.46 -7.13 4.84
CA PRO A 47 12.51 -6.12 4.88
C PRO A 47 13.10 -5.93 3.47
N ILE A 48 13.23 -4.67 3.04
CA ILE A 48 13.97 -4.30 1.83
C ILE A 48 15.03 -3.29 2.30
N ARG A 49 16.28 -3.75 2.41
CA ARG A 49 17.38 -2.96 2.94
C ARG A 49 18.01 -2.08 1.87
N GLU A 50 18.80 -1.11 2.30
CA GLU A 50 19.62 -0.31 1.37
C GLU A 50 20.44 -1.23 0.44
N GLY A 51 20.33 -0.99 -0.87
CA GLY A 51 20.95 -1.79 -1.93
C GLY A 51 20.11 -2.99 -2.41
N ASP A 52 19.05 -3.37 -1.69
CA ASP A 52 18.23 -4.52 -2.07
C ASP A 52 17.34 -4.19 -3.29
N ILE A 53 17.20 -5.19 -4.16
CA ILE A 53 16.14 -5.26 -5.18
C ILE A 53 15.08 -6.26 -4.76
N TYR A 54 13.82 -5.96 -5.06
CA TYR A 54 12.71 -6.84 -4.78
C TYR A 54 11.64 -6.72 -5.87
N LEU A 55 11.14 -7.86 -6.36
CA LEU A 55 10.03 -7.91 -7.31
C LEU A 55 8.81 -8.44 -6.58
N LEU A 56 7.80 -7.59 -6.40
CA LEU A 56 6.53 -7.98 -5.82
C LEU A 56 5.65 -8.64 -6.91
N PRO A 57 5.14 -9.87 -6.67
CA PRO A 57 4.23 -10.52 -7.60
C PRO A 57 2.91 -9.75 -7.75
N PRO A 58 2.17 -9.97 -8.86
CA PRO A 58 0.87 -9.35 -9.05
C PRO A 58 -0.13 -9.74 -7.97
N LYS A 59 -1.10 -8.86 -7.73
CA LYS A 59 -2.30 -9.11 -6.91
C LYS A 59 -2.00 -9.38 -5.43
N VAL A 60 -0.79 -9.06 -4.97
CA VAL A 60 -0.40 -9.11 -3.56
C VAL A 60 -0.70 -7.76 -2.91
N PRO A 61 -1.65 -7.67 -1.96
CA PRO A 61 -1.89 -6.44 -1.22
C PRO A 61 -0.64 -6.06 -0.42
N HIS A 62 -0.17 -4.82 -0.57
CA HIS A 62 1.10 -4.39 0.03
C HIS A 62 1.07 -2.95 0.54
N SER A 63 1.80 -2.65 1.62
CA SER A 63 1.84 -1.35 2.28
C SER A 63 3.29 -0.98 2.63
N PRO A 64 4.00 -0.24 1.75
CA PRO A 64 5.37 0.19 1.99
C PRO A 64 5.48 1.13 3.20
N GLN A 65 6.31 0.77 4.17
CA GLN A 65 6.59 1.57 5.36
C GLN A 65 7.96 2.22 5.20
N ARG A 66 7.97 3.54 5.04
CA ARG A 66 9.18 4.34 4.80
C ARG A 66 9.48 5.23 6.00
N PRO A 67 10.52 4.94 6.81
CA PRO A 67 11.06 5.84 7.82
C PRO A 67 11.66 7.13 7.20
N ALA A 68 12.13 8.05 8.04
CA ALA A 68 12.82 9.26 7.57
C ALA A 68 14.15 8.91 6.89
N ASN A 69 14.59 9.78 5.96
CA ASN A 69 15.86 9.66 5.24
C ASN A 69 16.02 8.36 4.43
N THR A 70 14.92 7.87 3.85
CA THR A 70 14.95 6.74 2.90
C THR A 70 14.62 7.21 1.50
N VAL A 71 15.24 6.62 0.47
CA VAL A 71 14.94 6.84 -0.94
C VAL A 71 14.89 5.51 -1.67
N GLY A 72 13.80 5.24 -2.38
CA GLY A 72 13.67 4.03 -3.20
C GLY A 72 13.12 4.31 -4.58
N LEU A 73 13.58 3.54 -5.56
CA LEU A 73 13.02 3.47 -6.90
C LEU A 73 11.90 2.43 -6.92
N VAL A 74 10.74 2.80 -7.47
CA VAL A 74 9.63 1.90 -7.76
C VAL A 74 9.33 1.95 -9.25
N ILE A 75 9.24 0.79 -9.88
CA ILE A 75 8.84 0.66 -11.28
C ILE A 75 7.58 -0.20 -11.34
N GLU A 76 6.55 0.35 -11.94
CA GLU A 76 5.31 -0.34 -12.26
C GLU A 76 5.08 -0.30 -13.76
N ARG A 77 4.28 -1.22 -14.30
CA ARG A 77 3.74 -1.05 -15.64
C ARG A 77 2.44 -0.24 -15.63
N LYS A 78 2.13 0.41 -16.74
CA LYS A 78 0.77 0.90 -16.99
C LYS A 78 -0.20 -0.27 -16.99
N ARG A 79 -1.40 -0.02 -16.45
CA ARG A 79 -2.47 -1.01 -16.38
C ARG A 79 -2.97 -1.30 -17.79
N TYR A 80 -3.20 -2.56 -18.10
CA TYR A 80 -3.84 -2.97 -19.34
C TYR A 80 -5.34 -2.71 -19.30
N SER A 81 -5.98 -2.76 -20.47
CA SER A 81 -7.42 -2.58 -20.56
C SER A 81 -8.16 -3.62 -19.71
N GLY A 82 -9.02 -3.14 -18.80
CA GLY A 82 -9.81 -3.98 -17.90
C GLY A 82 -9.17 -4.26 -16.54
N GLU A 83 -7.88 -4.01 -16.37
CA GLU A 83 -7.20 -4.15 -15.08
C GLU A 83 -7.60 -3.05 -14.11
N LYS A 84 -7.63 -3.41 -12.82
CA LYS A 84 -7.99 -2.50 -11.74
C LYS A 84 -6.85 -2.36 -10.74
N ASP A 85 -6.84 -1.20 -10.11
CA ASP A 85 -6.14 -0.96 -8.86
C ASP A 85 -7.11 -1.11 -7.70
N GLY A 86 -6.58 -1.31 -6.51
CA GLY A 86 -7.39 -1.25 -5.31
C GLY A 86 -6.62 -0.75 -4.10
N PHE A 87 -7.38 -0.21 -3.16
CA PHE A 87 -6.90 0.03 -1.81
C PHE A 87 -7.69 -0.82 -0.84
N MET A 88 -6.97 -1.42 0.11
CA MET A 88 -7.50 -2.36 1.08
C MET A 88 -7.03 -1.96 2.47
N TRP A 89 -7.82 -2.25 3.49
CA TRP A 89 -7.44 -2.04 4.89
C TRP A 89 -7.70 -3.30 5.68
N PHE A 90 -6.79 -3.59 6.61
CA PHE A 90 -6.84 -4.77 7.46
C PHE A 90 -6.72 -4.36 8.93
N CYS A 91 -7.42 -5.09 9.79
CA CYS A 91 -7.43 -4.85 11.22
C CYS A 91 -6.03 -5.03 11.81
N GLU A 92 -5.48 -3.98 12.43
CA GLU A 92 -4.16 -4.01 13.05
C GLU A 92 -4.06 -4.99 14.25
N SER A 93 -5.21 -5.40 14.82
CA SER A 93 -5.26 -6.33 15.96
C SER A 93 -5.34 -7.80 15.56
N CYS A 94 -5.96 -8.13 14.42
CA CYS A 94 -6.22 -9.54 14.06
C CYS A 94 -6.07 -9.89 12.57
N GLY A 95 -5.69 -8.93 11.71
CA GLY A 95 -5.48 -9.14 10.27
C GLY A 95 -6.75 -9.23 9.42
N ASN A 96 -7.94 -9.21 10.01
CA ASN A 96 -9.20 -9.29 9.27
C ASN A 96 -9.40 -8.09 8.34
N LYS A 97 -9.86 -8.32 7.10
CA LYS A 97 -10.15 -7.23 6.15
C LYS A 97 -11.24 -6.31 6.71
N LEU A 98 -11.05 -5.00 6.59
CA LEU A 98 -11.99 -3.97 7.04
C LEU A 98 -12.79 -3.41 5.87
N TYR A 99 -12.09 -3.05 4.80
CA TYR A 99 -12.64 -2.39 3.64
C TYR A 99 -11.74 -2.62 2.43
N ASP A 100 -12.32 -2.65 1.24
CA ASP A 100 -11.60 -2.54 -0.02
C ASP A 100 -12.37 -1.68 -1.01
N GLU A 101 -11.62 -1.06 -1.93
CA GLU A 101 -12.19 -0.34 -3.05
C GLU A 101 -11.32 -0.56 -4.28
N TYR A 102 -11.93 -1.05 -5.36
CA TYR A 102 -11.27 -1.27 -6.65
C TYR A 102 -11.72 -0.26 -7.68
N PHE A 103 -10.79 0.27 -8.47
CA PHE A 103 -11.03 1.34 -9.43
C PHE A 103 -10.13 1.19 -10.65
N LYS A 104 -10.53 1.80 -11.76
CA LYS A 104 -9.67 1.95 -12.93
C LYS A 104 -8.72 3.12 -12.67
N LEU A 105 -7.41 2.86 -12.67
CA LEU A 105 -6.41 3.89 -12.47
C LEU A 105 -6.25 4.76 -13.72
N GLU A 106 -6.60 6.03 -13.59
CA GLU A 106 -6.42 7.06 -14.63
C GLU A 106 -5.50 8.17 -14.14
N ASN A 107 -5.68 8.63 -12.90
CA ASN A 107 -4.82 9.60 -12.24
C ASN A 107 -4.84 9.37 -10.72
N ILE A 108 -3.75 8.83 -10.18
CA ILE A 108 -3.68 8.51 -8.75
C ILE A 108 -3.83 9.75 -7.85
N VAL A 109 -3.31 10.90 -8.27
CA VAL A 109 -3.29 12.13 -7.46
C VAL A 109 -4.71 12.63 -7.19
N THR A 110 -5.62 12.49 -8.16
CA THR A 110 -7.01 12.93 -8.01
C THR A 110 -7.92 11.84 -7.47
N GLN A 111 -7.63 10.56 -7.76
CA GLN A 111 -8.46 9.43 -7.36
C GLN A 111 -8.18 8.95 -5.92
N LEU A 112 -6.95 9.09 -5.42
CA LEU A 112 -6.57 8.60 -4.10
C LEU A 112 -7.24 9.34 -2.93
N PRO A 113 -7.28 10.69 -2.88
CA PRO A 113 -7.87 11.42 -1.75
C PRO A 113 -9.33 11.04 -1.43
N PRO A 114 -10.27 10.95 -2.40
CA PRO A 114 -11.65 10.61 -2.09
C PRO A 114 -11.82 9.14 -1.63
N ILE A 115 -10.96 8.22 -2.09
CA ILE A 115 -10.94 6.83 -1.61
C ILE A 115 -10.53 6.80 -0.12
N MET A 116 -9.44 7.49 0.22
CA MET A 116 -8.98 7.62 1.60
C MET A 116 -10.03 8.27 2.49
N GLU A 117 -10.72 9.30 1.99
CA GLU A 117 -11.78 9.98 2.72
C GLU A 117 -12.97 9.07 3.03
N ARG A 118 -13.44 8.27 2.06
CA ARG A 118 -14.53 7.30 2.26
C ARG A 118 -14.21 6.27 3.33
N PHE A 119 -12.95 5.84 3.43
CA PHE A 119 -12.53 4.95 4.50
C PHE A 119 -12.41 5.70 5.83
N TYR A 120 -11.59 6.75 5.90
CA TYR A 120 -11.25 7.37 7.19
C TYR A 120 -12.40 8.14 7.84
N LYS A 121 -13.37 8.66 7.07
CA LYS A 121 -14.54 9.37 7.62
C LYS A 121 -15.71 8.44 7.98
N ASN A 122 -15.64 7.15 7.65
CA ASN A 122 -16.68 6.19 8.00
C ASN A 122 -16.20 5.22 9.09
N GLU A 123 -16.73 5.34 10.30
CA GLU A 123 -16.37 4.45 11.41
C GLU A 123 -16.75 2.98 11.14
N GLN A 124 -17.83 2.70 10.42
CA GLN A 124 -18.21 1.34 10.08
C GLN A 124 -17.14 0.69 9.18
N HIS A 125 -16.61 1.43 8.19
CA HIS A 125 -15.50 0.94 7.37
C HIS A 125 -14.22 0.70 8.18
N ARG A 126 -14.01 1.42 9.28
CA ARG A 126 -12.82 1.29 10.14
C ARG A 126 -12.98 0.26 11.25
N THR A 127 -14.18 -0.25 11.49
CA THR A 127 -14.49 -1.14 12.62
C THR A 127 -14.39 -2.60 12.18
N CYS A 128 -13.55 -3.37 12.86
CA CYS A 128 -13.42 -4.80 12.60
C CYS A 128 -14.65 -5.55 13.07
N ASP A 129 -15.33 -6.24 12.15
CA ASP A 129 -16.47 -7.11 12.44
C ASP A 129 -16.10 -8.37 13.25
N LYS A 130 -14.83 -8.78 13.23
CA LYS A 130 -14.33 -9.96 13.94
C LYS A 130 -13.95 -9.71 15.40
N CYS A 131 -13.35 -8.56 15.72
CA CYS A 131 -12.84 -8.28 17.07
C CYS A 131 -13.29 -6.93 17.66
N GLY A 132 -14.04 -6.12 16.91
CA GLY A 132 -14.52 -4.81 17.35
C GLY A 132 -13.47 -3.70 17.39
N ALA A 133 -12.21 -3.98 17.06
CA ALA A 133 -11.17 -2.96 17.02
C ALA A 133 -11.45 -1.93 15.92
N VAL A 134 -11.31 -0.64 16.24
CA VAL A 134 -11.53 0.48 15.31
C VAL A 134 -10.18 1.06 14.87
N MET A 135 -9.89 1.01 13.58
CA MET A 135 -8.67 1.58 13.02
C MET A 135 -8.67 3.11 13.17
N GLN A 136 -7.59 3.66 13.73
CA GLN A 136 -7.37 5.09 13.75
C GLN A 136 -6.65 5.57 12.48
N PRO A 137 -6.93 6.79 11.98
CA PRO A 137 -6.18 7.37 10.87
C PRO A 137 -4.67 7.35 11.10
N PRO A 138 -3.84 7.28 10.04
CA PRO A 138 -2.39 7.30 10.18
C PRO A 138 -1.94 8.61 10.83
N GLN A 139 -1.04 8.50 11.81
CA GLN A 139 -0.40 9.66 12.43
C GLN A 139 0.80 10.08 11.59
N LYS A 140 0.99 11.39 11.40
CA LYS A 140 2.16 11.91 10.69
C LYS A 140 3.43 11.43 11.40
N LYS A 141 4.31 10.76 10.67
CA LYS A 141 5.66 10.43 11.13
C LYS A 141 6.52 11.69 10.98
N SER A 142 7.13 12.13 12.08
CA SER A 142 8.14 13.19 12.13
C SER A 142 9.53 12.62 11.88
#